data_AF-A0A7C6K607-F1
#
_entry.id   AF-A0A7C6K607-F1
#
_cell.length_a   1.000
_cell.length_b   1.000
_cell.length_c   1.000
_cell.angle_alpha   90.00
_cell.angle_beta   90.00
_cell.angle_gamma   90.00
#
_symmetry.space_group_name_H-M   'P 1'
#
loop_
_entity.id
_entity.type
_entity.pdbx_description
1 polymer ?
#
loop_
_entity_poly.entity_id
_entity_poly.type
_entity_poly.pdbx_seq_one_letter_code
_entity_poly.pdbx_strand_id
1 'polypeptide(L)'
;MLEGITSEAFILGCSAIGAGLAMIAGIGPGIGQGNAAAKGAEAVGRQPEAQDDIIRTMLLGQAVAETTGIYGLVIAIILLFVRPLLTAYLGL
;
A
#
# COMPACT_ATOMS: atom_id res chain seq x y z
N MET A 1 -27.67 -15.98 10.64
CA MET A 1 -27.60 -16.01 9.16
C MET A 1 -28.51 -14.91 8.64
N LEU A 2 -28.02 -14.01 7.80
CA LEU A 2 -28.88 -13.19 6.95
C LEU A 2 -29.52 -14.15 5.94
N GLU A 3 -30.84 -14.13 5.80
CA GLU A 3 -31.53 -15.03 4.87
C GLU A 3 -30.93 -14.89 3.46
N GLY A 4 -30.42 -16.00 2.92
CA GLY A 4 -29.86 -16.06 1.57
C GLY A 4 -28.35 -15.81 1.41
N ILE A 5 -27.60 -15.47 2.47
CA ILE A 5 -26.13 -15.31 2.41
C ILE A 5 -25.45 -16.34 3.32
N THR A 6 -24.54 -17.14 2.76
CA THR A 6 -23.73 -18.09 3.55
C THR A 6 -22.68 -17.35 4.37
N SER A 7 -22.27 -17.93 5.51
CA SER A 7 -21.25 -17.34 6.38
C SER A 7 -19.92 -17.13 5.64
N GLU A 8 -19.56 -18.04 4.74
CA GLU A 8 -18.35 -17.97 3.93
C GLU A 8 -18.40 -16.77 2.97
N ALA A 9 -19.53 -16.58 2.29
CA ALA A 9 -19.74 -15.45 1.39
C ALA A 9 -19.67 -14.12 2.15
N PHE A 10 -20.21 -14.07 3.38
CA PHE A 10 -20.13 -12.90 4.23
C PHE A 10 -18.69 -12.58 4.64
N ILE A 11 -17.92 -13.57 5.12
CA ILE A 11 -16.51 -13.40 5.51
C ILE A 11 -15.66 -12.94 4.33
N LEU A 12 -15.84 -13.55 3.16
CA LEU A 12 -15.11 -13.18 1.94
C LEU A 12 -15.48 -11.76 1.48
N GLY A 13 -16.76 -11.39 1.54
CA GLY A 13 -17.22 -10.04 1.22
C GLY A 13 -16.58 -8.97 2.13
N CYS A 14 -16.59 -9.20 3.45
CA CYS A 14 -15.91 -8.30 4.40
C CYS A 14 -14.39 -8.26 4.17
N SER A 15 -13.76 -9.40 3.85
CA SER A 15 -12.33 -9.46 3.55
C SER A 15 -11.96 -8.66 2.30
N ALA A 16 -12.80 -8.70 1.26
CA ALA A 16 -12.62 -7.90 0.05
C ALA A 16 -12.75 -6.39 0.32
N ILE A 17 -13.71 -5.99 1.14
CA ILE A 17 -13.84 -4.59 1.59
C ILE A 17 -12.60 -4.18 2.40
N GLY A 18 -12.16 -5.01 3.35
CA GLY A 18 -10.97 -4.78 4.16
C GLY A 18 -9.70 -4.63 3.31
N ALA A 19 -9.55 -5.45 2.27
CA ALA A 19 -8.45 -5.34 1.32
C ALA A 19 -8.47 -4.00 0.55
N GLY A 20 -9.65 -3.57 0.09
CA GLY A 20 -9.81 -2.26 -0.55
C GLY A 20 -9.46 -1.09 0.39
N LEU A 21 -9.90 -1.16 1.65
CA LEU A 21 -9.58 -0.16 2.67
C LEU A 21 -8.09 -0.11 3.00
N ALA A 22 -7.41 -1.27 3.05
CA ALA A 22 -5.97 -1.32 3.27
C ALA A 22 -5.19 -0.59 2.15
N MET A 23 -5.66 -0.66 0.91
CA MET A 23 -5.03 0.01 -0.24
C MET A 23 -5.17 1.54 -0.21
N ILE A 24 -6.08 2.11 0.59
CA ILE A 24 -6.16 3.57 0.81
C ILE A 24 -4.84 4.11 1.39
N ALA A 25 -4.08 3.28 2.11
CA ALA A 25 -2.76 3.65 2.63
C ALA A 25 -1.81 4.16 1.53
N GLY A 26 -1.98 3.74 0.26
CA GLY A 26 -1.19 4.20 -0.88
C GLY A 26 -1.28 5.70 -1.17
N ILE A 27 -2.28 6.41 -0.64
CA ILE A 27 -2.38 7.87 -0.76
C ILE A 27 -1.18 8.56 -0.08
N GLY A 28 -0.75 8.06 1.08
CA GLY A 28 0.35 8.64 1.85
C GLY A 28 1.66 8.67 1.06
N PRO A 29 2.17 7.51 0.61
CA PRO A 29 3.34 7.42 -0.27
C PRO A 29 3.18 8.25 -1.54
N GLY A 30 2.02 8.18 -2.22
CA GLY A 30 1.79 8.93 -3.46
C GLY A 30 1.99 10.44 -3.29
N ILE A 31 1.46 11.02 -2.22
CA ILE A 31 1.65 12.45 -1.91
C ILE A 31 3.10 12.74 -1.48
N GLY A 32 3.64 11.95 -0.56
CA GLY A 32 4.99 12.18 0.00
C GLY A 32 6.09 12.06 -1.06
N GLN A 33 6.02 11.02 -1.89
CA GLN A 33 6.97 10.78 -2.96
C GLN A 33 6.80 11.78 -4.10
N GLY A 34 5.58 12.21 -4.42
CA GLY A 34 5.33 13.28 -5.39
C GLY A 34 6.00 14.59 -4.97
N ASN A 35 5.91 14.95 -3.69
CA ASN A 35 6.62 16.12 -3.15
C ASN A 35 8.15 15.94 -3.18
N ALA A 36 8.66 14.76 -2.80
CA ALA A 36 10.08 14.45 -2.90
C ALA A 36 10.61 14.56 -4.34
N ALA A 37 9.83 14.07 -5.32
CA ALA A 37 10.15 14.17 -6.74
C ALA A 37 10.18 15.63 -7.23
N ALA A 38 9.18 16.43 -6.84
CA ALA A 38 9.14 17.86 -7.17
C ALA A 38 10.37 18.59 -6.64
N LYS A 39 10.76 18.33 -5.38
CA LYS A 39 11.95 18.93 -4.76
C LYS A 39 13.26 18.42 -5.36
N GLY A 40 13.33 17.14 -5.73
CA GLY A 40 14.45 16.58 -6.47
C GLY A 40 14.65 17.28 -7.81
N ALA A 41 13.57 17.44 -8.61
CA ALA A 41 13.62 18.13 -9.89
C ALA A 41 14.05 19.61 -9.74
N GLU A 42 13.49 20.32 -8.76
CA GLU A 42 13.84 21.71 -8.44
C GLU A 42 15.33 21.84 -8.04
N ALA A 43 15.85 20.89 -7.28
CA ALA A 43 17.26 20.86 -6.86
C ALA A 43 18.20 20.57 -8.03
N VAL A 44 17.89 19.58 -8.88
CA VAL A 44 18.69 19.27 -10.09
C VAL A 44 18.73 20.46 -11.04
N GLY A 45 17.61 21.17 -11.23
CA GLY A 45 17.57 22.37 -12.07
C GLY A 45 18.47 23.51 -11.55
N ARG A 46 18.70 23.58 -10.24
CA ARG A 46 19.59 24.58 -9.62
C ARG A 46 21.06 24.16 -9.56
N GLN A 47 21.32 22.88 -9.35
CA GLN A 47 22.66 22.30 -9.23
C GLN A 47 22.77 21.03 -10.08
N PRO A 48 22.91 21.16 -11.41
CA PRO A 48 23.01 20.01 -12.32
C PRO A 48 24.22 19.12 -12.02
N GLU A 49 25.31 19.69 -11.52
CA GLU A 49 26.53 18.97 -11.14
C GLU A 49 26.34 18.00 -9.97
N ALA A 50 25.31 18.20 -9.14
CA ALA A 50 24.97 17.35 -8.00
C ALA A 50 23.82 16.36 -8.30
N GLN A 51 23.44 16.19 -9.56
CA GLN A 51 22.27 15.42 -9.97
C GLN A 51 22.24 14.00 -9.36
N ASP A 52 23.35 13.28 -9.41
CA ASP A 52 23.42 11.90 -8.95
C ASP A 52 23.15 11.78 -7.43
N ASP A 53 23.71 12.69 -6.64
CA ASP A 53 23.53 12.70 -5.18
C ASP A 53 22.11 13.13 -4.78
N ILE A 54 21.53 14.07 -5.52
CA ILE A 54 20.14 14.50 -5.33
C ILE A 54 19.18 13.33 -5.62
N ILE A 55 19.35 12.64 -6.76
CA ILE A 55 18.50 11.50 -7.13
C ILE A 55 18.66 10.37 -6.12
N ARG A 56 19.88 10.05 -5.68
CA ARG A 56 20.12 9.02 -4.65
C ARG A 56 19.39 9.33 -3.34
N THR A 57 19.51 10.56 -2.87
CA THR A 57 18.86 11.00 -1.62
C THR A 57 17.34 10.98 -1.75
N MET A 58 16.82 11.44 -2.88
CA MET A 58 15.40 11.42 -3.20
C MET A 58 14.85 9.99 -3.22
N LEU A 59 15.50 9.08 -3.95
CA LEU A 59 15.09 7.67 -4.05
C LEU A 59 15.14 6.96 -2.70
N LEU A 60 16.17 7.23 -1.88
CA LEU A 60 16.25 6.69 -0.52
C LEU A 60 15.05 7.14 0.33
N GLY A 61 14.73 8.43 0.31
CA GLY A 61 13.56 8.96 1.02
C GLY A 61 12.24 8.39 0.50
N GLN A 62 12.10 8.27 -0.82
CA GLN A 62 10.91 7.69 -1.45
C GLN A 62 10.74 6.20 -1.11
N ALA A 63 11.83 5.42 -1.05
CA ALA A 63 11.79 4.02 -0.68
C ALA A 63 11.32 3.82 0.78
N VAL A 64 11.77 4.67 1.71
CA VAL A 64 11.29 4.65 3.09
C VAL A 64 9.81 5.05 3.18
N ALA A 65 9.41 6.08 2.41
CA ALA A 65 8.03 6.53 2.36
C ALA A 65 7.06 5.47 1.79
N GLU A 66 7.52 4.60 0.89
CA GLU A 66 6.70 3.56 0.25
C GLU A 66 6.25 2.45 1.21
N THR A 67 6.94 2.29 2.34
CA THR A 67 6.75 1.15 3.26
C THR A 67 5.31 0.93 3.70
N THR A 68 4.56 2.00 3.97
CA THR A 68 3.14 1.91 4.37
C THR A 68 2.23 1.48 3.23
N GLY A 69 2.54 1.85 1.98
CA GLY A 69 1.87 1.36 0.78
C GLY A 69 2.07 -0.14 0.60
N ILE A 70 3.30 -0.61 0.80
CA ILE A 70 3.62 -2.05 0.77
C ILE A 70 2.91 -2.82 1.89
N TYR A 71 2.83 -2.28 3.10
CA TYR A 71 2.06 -2.92 4.18
C TYR A 71 0.57 -3.03 3.83
N GLY A 72 -0.03 -1.98 3.26
CA GLY A 72 -1.41 -2.02 2.75
C GLY A 72 -1.61 -3.11 1.70
N LEU A 73 -0.68 -3.21 0.73
CA LEU A 73 -0.69 -4.24 -0.31
C LEU A 73 -0.54 -5.65 0.26
N VAL A 74 0.39 -5.87 1.19
CA VAL A 74 0.61 -7.18 1.82
C VAL A 74 -0.66 -7.62 2.56
N ILE A 75 -1.31 -6.73 3.32
CA ILE A 75 -2.56 -7.05 4.01
C ILE A 75 -3.68 -7.36 3.02
N ALA A 76 -3.81 -6.59 1.94
CA ALA A 76 -4.80 -6.87 0.90
C ALA A 76 -4.60 -8.26 0.27
N ILE A 77 -3.35 -8.62 -0.06
CA ILE A 77 -3.01 -9.95 -0.60
C ILE A 77 -3.34 -11.06 0.41
N ILE A 78 -3.01 -10.87 1.69
CA ILE A 78 -3.31 -11.85 2.74
C ILE A 78 -4.83 -12.06 2.85
N LEU A 79 -5.62 -10.99 2.88
CA LEU A 79 -7.08 -11.08 3.00
C LEU A 79 -7.71 -11.78 1.79
N LEU A 80 -7.21 -11.56 0.58
CA LEU A 80 -7.79 -12.10 -0.65
C LEU A 80 -7.32 -13.53 -0.98
N PHE A 81 -6.03 -13.83 -0.79
CA PHE A 81 -5.44 -15.08 -1.28
C PHE A 81 -5.15 -16.08 -0.16
N VAL A 82 -4.61 -15.62 0.97
CA VAL A 82 -4.36 -16.49 2.14
C VAL A 82 -5.66 -16.80 2.87
N ARG A 83 -6.60 -15.83 2.89
CA ARG A 83 -7.96 -15.97 3.44
C ARG A 83 -7.98 -16.50 4.89
N PRO A 84 -7.17 -15.94 5.81
CA PRO A 84 -6.98 -16.49 7.15
C PRO A 84 -8.27 -16.54 7.98
N LEU A 85 -9.18 -15.58 7.78
CA LEU A 85 -10.45 -15.51 8.50
C LEU A 85 -11.42 -16.64 8.10
N LEU A 86 -11.41 -17.02 6.83
CA LEU A 86 -12.22 -18.15 6.35
C LEU A 86 -11.64 -19.47 6.87
N THR A 87 -10.33 -19.64 6.80
CA THR A 87 -9.63 -20.83 7.32
C THR A 87 -9.93 -21.03 8.81
N ALA A 88 -9.82 -19.96 9.62
CA ALA A 88 -10.15 -20.01 11.04
C ALA A 88 -11.63 -20.37 11.31
N TYR A 89 -12.57 -19.85 10.50
CA TYR A 89 -13.99 -20.19 10.60
C TYR A 89 -14.26 -21.67 10.28
N LEU A 90 -13.55 -22.22 9.30
CA LEU A 90 -13.67 -23.63 8.90
C LEU A 90 -12.93 -24.59 9.84
N GLY A 91 -12.12 -24.08 10.77
CA GLY A 91 -11.30 -24.89 11.68
C GLY A 91 -10.17 -25.65 10.97
N LEU A 92 -9.68 -25.09 9.86
CA LEU A 92 -8.63 -25.65 9.01
C LEU A 92 -7.23 -25.11 9.36
#